data_AF-A0A6C0K5D3-F1
#
_entry.id   AF-A0A6C0K5D3-F1
#
_cell.length_a   1.000
_cell.length_b   1.000
_cell.length_c   1.000
_cell.angle_alpha   90.00
_cell.angle_beta   90.00
_cell.angle_gamma   90.00
#
_symmetry.space_group_name_H-M   'P 1'
#
loop_
_entity.id
_entity.type
_entity.pdbx_description
1 polymer ?
#
loop_
_entity_poly.entity_id
_entity_poly.type
_entity_poly.pdbx_seq_one_letter_code
_entity_poly.pdbx_strand_id
1 'polypeptide(L)'
;MTTTSVTFVSAFVEIGSTVKSTEHRIRLFKHLADSGISIHLFLSQSFLKEYTVIVGVKENVCIEIIRLEDLETFQEISGLSYTIPNSSNPEKDTAAYHIVQNAKIELVERVRRIGNTTHYAWIDFNICQIFLNIPECMDYLSTKIRLLPGLRIPGCWEKNYGVSDFFRTIHWRFCGGFFIGDRASIQEMYNIYRREFKNIVKTHEILTWEVNIWHYLDAHHLWKPIWYSADHNDSIIRC
;
A
#
# COMPACT_ATOMS: atom_id res chain seq x y z
N MET A 1 -14.73 18.39 20.21
CA MET A 1 -13.65 18.52 19.21
C MET A 1 -13.19 17.12 18.89
N THR A 2 -13.32 16.66 17.65
CA THR A 2 -12.74 15.38 17.23
C THR A 2 -11.22 15.52 17.22
N THR A 3 -10.52 14.76 18.05
CA THR A 3 -9.06 14.70 18.03
C THR A 3 -8.59 14.14 16.68
N THR A 4 -7.84 14.95 15.92
CA THR A 4 -7.25 14.53 14.65
C THR A 4 -6.28 13.37 14.91
N SER A 5 -6.51 12.27 14.22
CA SER A 5 -5.81 10.99 14.43
C SER A 5 -5.70 10.23 13.11
N VAL A 6 -4.68 9.38 13.02
CA VAL A 6 -4.41 8.52 11.86
C VAL A 6 -4.33 7.06 12.27
N THR A 7 -4.91 6.18 11.46
CA THR A 7 -4.63 4.74 11.52
C THR A 7 -3.80 4.35 10.30
N PHE A 8 -2.62 3.79 10.53
CA PHE A 8 -1.79 3.20 9.49
C PHE A 8 -2.29 1.78 9.21
N VAL A 9 -2.28 1.39 7.95
CA VAL A 9 -2.72 0.09 7.49
C VAL A 9 -1.56 -0.54 6.74
N SER A 10 -1.29 -1.79 7.05
CA SER A 10 -0.20 -2.55 6.44
C SER A 10 -0.64 -4.00 6.21
N ALA A 11 0.04 -4.71 5.32
CA ALA A 11 -0.24 -6.12 5.09
C ALA A 11 1.04 -6.92 4.84
N PHE A 12 1.05 -8.15 5.36
CA PHE A 12 2.02 -9.17 5.02
C PHE A 12 1.31 -10.49 4.73
N VAL A 13 1.05 -10.68 3.44
CA VAL A 13 0.25 -11.78 2.90
C VAL A 13 1.18 -12.81 2.24
N GLU A 14 0.87 -14.09 2.45
CA GLU A 14 1.56 -15.21 1.82
C GLU A 14 1.24 -15.24 0.31
N ILE A 15 2.29 -15.11 -0.50
CA ILE A 15 2.19 -15.02 -1.98
C ILE A 15 3.10 -16.04 -2.69
N GLY A 16 3.55 -17.07 -1.98
CA GLY A 16 4.50 -18.08 -2.46
C GLY A 16 5.95 -17.81 -2.02
N SER A 17 6.92 -18.35 -2.77
CA SER A 17 8.34 -18.22 -2.46
C SER A 17 8.79 -16.76 -2.49
N THR A 18 9.45 -16.30 -1.44
CA THR A 18 10.03 -14.95 -1.39
C THR A 18 11.54 -15.02 -1.40
N VAL A 19 12.19 -14.11 -2.15
CA VAL A 19 13.66 -14.03 -2.26
C VAL A 19 14.33 -13.62 -0.94
N LYS A 20 13.62 -12.83 -0.11
CA LYS A 20 14.10 -12.38 1.22
C LYS A 20 13.42 -13.20 2.30
N SER A 21 14.15 -13.55 3.36
CA SER A 21 13.58 -14.30 4.48
C SER A 21 12.43 -13.55 5.16
N THR A 22 11.40 -14.31 5.56
CA THR A 22 10.27 -13.85 6.37
C THR A 22 10.75 -13.12 7.63
N GLU A 23 11.73 -13.69 8.33
CA GLU A 23 12.33 -13.14 9.54
C GLU A 23 12.83 -11.70 9.34
N HIS A 24 13.59 -11.46 8.25
CA HIS A 24 14.14 -10.15 7.96
C HIS A 24 13.04 -9.10 7.77
N ARG A 25 11.97 -9.46 7.05
CA ARG A 25 10.82 -8.58 6.82
C ARG A 25 10.09 -8.24 8.12
N ILE A 26 9.87 -9.24 8.98
CA ILE A 26 9.24 -9.04 10.30
C ILE A 26 10.09 -8.15 11.20
N ARG A 27 11.43 -8.30 11.18
CA ARG A 27 12.35 -7.42 11.92
C ARG A 27 12.27 -5.97 11.44
N LEU A 28 12.13 -5.73 10.13
CA LEU A 28 11.94 -4.39 9.59
C LEU A 28 10.61 -3.77 10.05
N PHE A 29 9.52 -4.54 10.02
CA PHE A 29 8.22 -4.10 10.50
C PHE A 29 8.23 -3.78 12.01
N LYS A 30 9.07 -4.48 12.79
CA LYS A 30 9.20 -4.23 14.23
C LYS A 30 9.47 -2.75 14.56
N HIS A 31 10.21 -2.03 13.71
CA HIS A 31 10.43 -0.60 13.89
C HIS A 31 9.12 0.21 13.86
N LEU A 32 8.21 -0.09 12.93
CA LEU A 32 6.88 0.52 12.89
C LEU A 32 6.08 0.15 14.15
N ALA A 33 6.08 -1.13 14.52
CA ALA A 33 5.35 -1.59 15.70
C ALA A 33 5.85 -0.94 17.00
N ASP A 34 7.16 -0.75 17.15
CA ASP A 34 7.80 -0.11 18.31
C ASP A 34 7.62 1.42 18.34
N SER A 35 7.26 2.06 17.22
CA SER A 35 7.09 3.52 17.14
C SER A 35 5.87 4.06 17.91
N GLY A 36 4.93 3.19 18.29
CA GLY A 36 3.70 3.56 18.98
C GLY A 36 2.59 4.12 18.08
N ILE A 37 2.81 4.24 16.76
CA ILE A 37 1.73 4.62 15.83
C ILE A 37 0.62 3.56 15.82
N SER A 38 -0.63 3.99 15.62
CA SER A 38 -1.77 3.08 15.50
C SER A 38 -1.73 2.34 14.17
N ILE A 39 -1.60 1.01 14.21
CA ILE A 39 -1.49 0.14 13.04
C ILE A 39 -2.63 -0.88 13.03
N HIS A 40 -3.27 -1.04 11.88
CA HIS A 40 -4.06 -2.21 11.54
C HIS A 40 -3.27 -3.07 10.56
N LEU A 41 -2.82 -4.24 11.02
CA LEU A 41 -1.98 -5.16 10.26
C LEU A 41 -2.80 -6.35 9.77
N PHE A 42 -2.88 -6.50 8.46
CA PHE A 42 -3.38 -7.72 7.83
C PHE A 42 -2.24 -8.73 7.70
N LEU A 43 -2.38 -9.92 8.30
CA LEU A 43 -1.29 -10.90 8.39
C LEU A 43 -1.76 -12.28 7.95
N SER A 44 -1.00 -12.97 7.11
CA SER A 44 -1.27 -14.39 6.84
C SER A 44 -0.97 -15.26 8.05
N GLN A 45 -1.83 -16.27 8.27
CA GLN A 45 -1.76 -17.16 9.42
C GLN A 45 -0.38 -17.86 9.57
N SER A 46 0.28 -18.18 8.46
CA SER A 46 1.59 -18.83 8.44
C SER A 46 2.69 -17.98 9.09
N PHE A 47 2.55 -16.64 9.08
CA PHE A 47 3.52 -15.71 9.67
C PHE A 47 3.25 -15.38 11.13
N LEU A 48 2.08 -15.74 11.68
CA LEU A 48 1.66 -15.32 13.03
C LEU A 48 2.61 -15.79 14.12
N LYS A 49 3.10 -17.04 14.04
CA LYS A 49 4.02 -17.60 15.04
C LYS A 49 5.33 -16.83 15.06
N GLU A 50 5.94 -16.62 13.90
CA GLU A 50 7.22 -15.92 13.76
C GLU A 50 7.07 -14.44 14.14
N TYR A 51 5.99 -13.79 13.71
CA TYR A 51 5.64 -12.44 14.12
C TYR A 51 5.57 -12.30 15.64
N THR A 52 4.87 -13.22 16.31
CA THR A 52 4.69 -13.19 17.76
C THR A 52 6.03 -13.34 18.49
N VAL A 53 6.96 -14.14 17.96
CA VAL A 53 8.30 -14.31 18.54
C VAL A 53 9.17 -13.06 18.38
N ILE A 54 9.11 -12.39 17.22
CA ILE A 54 10.03 -11.27 16.89
C ILE A 54 9.49 -9.93 17.37
N VAL A 55 8.19 -9.67 17.16
CA VAL A 55 7.55 -8.39 17.45
C VAL A 55 6.85 -8.41 18.81
N GLY A 56 6.21 -9.54 19.14
CA GLY A 56 5.37 -9.68 20.33
C GLY A 56 4.00 -9.00 20.18
N VAL A 57 3.20 -9.04 21.25
CA VAL A 57 1.91 -8.33 21.32
C VAL A 57 2.17 -6.85 21.58
N LYS A 58 1.53 -5.98 20.79
CA LYS A 58 1.66 -4.53 20.86
C LYS A 58 0.28 -3.90 20.91
N GLU A 59 0.02 -3.06 21.90
CA GLU A 59 -1.30 -2.42 22.09
C GLU A 59 -1.68 -1.50 20.92
N ASN A 60 -0.69 -0.91 20.25
CA ASN A 60 -0.86 -0.05 19.09
C ASN A 60 -1.02 -0.82 17.77
N VAL A 61 -0.93 -2.16 17.76
CA VAL A 61 -1.06 -2.98 16.55
C VAL A 61 -2.25 -3.93 16.67
N CYS A 62 -3.31 -3.65 15.91
CA CYS A 62 -4.42 -4.57 15.71
C CYS A 62 -4.07 -5.55 14.59
N ILE A 63 -4.09 -6.86 14.86
CA ILE A 63 -3.78 -7.88 13.85
C ILE A 63 -5.09 -8.50 13.37
N GLU A 64 -5.25 -8.54 12.06
CA GLU A 64 -6.34 -9.24 11.37
C GLU A 64 -5.76 -10.32 10.47
N ILE A 65 -6.21 -11.57 10.65
CA ILE A 65 -5.76 -12.67 9.80
C ILE A 65 -6.44 -12.60 8.44
N ILE A 66 -5.63 -12.69 7.38
CA ILE A 66 -6.14 -12.63 6.00
C ILE A 66 -5.45 -13.66 5.09
N ARG A 67 -6.18 -14.12 4.08
CA ARG A 67 -5.66 -14.91 2.96
C ARG A 67 -5.80 -14.16 1.66
N LEU A 68 -5.06 -14.58 0.64
CA LEU A 68 -5.10 -13.95 -0.68
C LEU A 68 -6.52 -13.96 -1.28
N GLU A 69 -7.27 -15.04 -1.06
CA GLU A 69 -8.62 -15.25 -1.59
C GLU A 69 -9.68 -14.39 -0.89
N ASP A 70 -9.35 -13.84 0.28
CA ASP A 70 -10.24 -12.96 1.05
C ASP A 70 -10.22 -11.50 0.50
N LEU A 71 -9.33 -11.20 -0.46
CA LEU A 71 -9.18 -9.89 -1.08
C LEU A 71 -10.24 -9.65 -2.17
N GLU A 72 -10.87 -8.47 -2.20
CA GLU A 72 -11.85 -8.10 -3.24
C GLU A 72 -11.15 -8.09 -4.61
N THR A 73 -9.92 -7.59 -4.65
CA THR A 73 -9.03 -7.58 -5.83
C THR A 73 -8.82 -8.97 -6.40
N PHE A 74 -8.65 -10.00 -5.56
CA PHE A 74 -8.54 -11.39 -6.02
C PHE A 74 -9.86 -11.87 -6.63
N GLN A 75 -10.97 -11.60 -5.94
CA GLN A 75 -12.30 -12.08 -6.34
C GLN A 75 -12.78 -11.42 -7.64
N GLU A 76 -12.52 -10.12 -7.84
CA GLU A 76 -12.97 -9.36 -9.00
C GLU A 76 -12.41 -9.86 -10.32
N ILE A 77 -11.15 -10.29 -10.32
CA ILE A 77 -10.44 -10.79 -11.50
C ILE A 77 -10.45 -12.32 -11.59
N SER A 78 -11.06 -13.00 -10.62
CA SER A 78 -11.23 -14.45 -10.67
C SER A 78 -12.00 -14.86 -11.93
N GLY A 79 -11.41 -15.78 -12.70
CA GLY A 79 -11.95 -16.22 -13.99
C GLY A 79 -11.63 -15.33 -15.19
N LEU A 80 -10.92 -14.20 -15.02
CA LEU A 80 -10.38 -13.46 -16.15
C LEU A 80 -9.09 -14.09 -16.67
N SER A 81 -8.86 -13.99 -17.98
CA SER A 81 -7.56 -14.26 -18.58
C SER A 81 -6.74 -12.98 -18.59
N TYR A 82 -5.52 -13.02 -18.09
CA TYR A 82 -4.59 -11.90 -18.10
C TYR A 82 -3.15 -12.39 -18.08
N THR A 83 -2.25 -11.52 -18.51
CA THR A 83 -0.80 -11.67 -18.33
C THR A 83 -0.31 -10.78 -17.18
N ILE A 84 0.92 -10.97 -16.75
CA ILE A 84 1.62 -10.00 -15.89
C ILE A 84 2.76 -9.36 -16.71
N PRO A 85 3.16 -8.12 -16.39
CA PRO A 85 4.27 -7.46 -17.07
C PRO A 85 5.56 -8.29 -17.01
N ASN A 86 6.39 -8.19 -18.05
CA ASN A 86 7.72 -8.80 -18.05
C ASN A 86 8.57 -8.12 -16.97
N SER A 87 8.86 -8.85 -15.89
CA SER A 87 9.70 -8.35 -14.82
C SER A 87 11.13 -8.84 -14.96
N SER A 88 12.09 -7.99 -14.58
CA SER A 88 13.48 -8.39 -14.35
C SER A 88 13.64 -9.28 -13.10
N ASN A 89 12.59 -9.45 -12.29
CA ASN A 89 12.55 -10.30 -11.10
C ASN A 89 11.27 -11.17 -11.08
N PRO A 90 11.21 -12.22 -11.93
CA PRO A 90 10.03 -13.07 -12.09
C PRO A 90 9.68 -13.89 -10.84
N GLU A 91 10.66 -14.14 -9.96
CA GLU A 91 10.41 -14.82 -8.68
C GLU A 91 9.58 -13.95 -7.71
N LYS A 92 9.76 -12.63 -7.79
CA LYS A 92 9.04 -11.65 -6.97
C LYS A 92 7.72 -11.24 -7.61
N ASP A 93 7.74 -10.87 -8.88
CA ASP A 93 6.60 -10.25 -9.56
C ASP A 93 5.68 -11.33 -10.11
N THR A 94 5.03 -12.05 -9.19
CA THR A 94 4.01 -13.06 -9.48
C THR A 94 2.62 -12.43 -9.55
N ALA A 95 1.64 -13.15 -10.08
CA ALA A 95 0.24 -12.69 -10.05
C ALA A 95 -0.24 -12.40 -8.61
N ALA A 96 0.12 -13.25 -7.65
CA ALA A 96 -0.21 -13.04 -6.24
C ALA A 96 0.42 -11.75 -5.68
N TYR A 97 1.67 -11.46 -6.04
CA TYR A 97 2.31 -10.19 -5.69
C TYR A 97 1.50 -8.99 -6.23
N HIS A 98 1.15 -9.01 -7.52
CA HIS A 98 0.37 -7.94 -8.13
C HIS A 98 -1.02 -7.79 -7.50
N ILE A 99 -1.69 -8.89 -7.15
CA ILE A 99 -2.98 -8.84 -6.43
C ILE A 99 -2.82 -8.12 -5.09
N VAL A 100 -1.81 -8.47 -4.29
CA VAL A 100 -1.56 -7.82 -2.99
C VAL A 100 -1.23 -6.34 -3.16
N GLN A 101 -0.44 -5.98 -4.17
CA GLN A 101 -0.16 -4.56 -4.45
C GLN A 101 -1.42 -3.77 -4.83
N ASN A 102 -2.30 -4.34 -5.66
CA ASN A 102 -3.55 -3.71 -6.07
C ASN A 102 -4.62 -3.72 -4.94
N ALA A 103 -4.44 -4.55 -3.91
CA ALA A 103 -5.32 -4.62 -2.75
C ALA A 103 -5.04 -3.56 -1.66
N LYS A 104 -4.02 -2.70 -1.81
CA LYS A 104 -3.70 -1.69 -0.79
C LYS A 104 -4.89 -0.81 -0.43
N ILE A 105 -5.61 -0.32 -1.43
CA ILE A 105 -6.72 0.62 -1.25
C ILE A 105 -7.93 -0.04 -0.55
N GLU A 106 -8.28 -1.27 -0.93
CA GLU A 106 -9.39 -2.00 -0.29
C GLU A 106 -9.09 -2.29 1.19
N LEU A 107 -7.83 -2.58 1.54
CA LEU A 107 -7.44 -2.84 2.91
C LEU A 107 -7.53 -1.56 3.75
N VAL A 108 -7.10 -0.41 3.22
CA VAL A 108 -7.29 0.88 3.90
C VAL A 108 -8.78 1.18 4.07
N GLU A 109 -9.59 0.98 3.04
CA GLU A 109 -11.04 1.19 3.09
C GLU A 109 -11.73 0.28 4.11
N ARG A 110 -11.34 -1.00 4.20
CA ARG A 110 -11.88 -1.96 5.18
C ARG A 110 -11.69 -1.46 6.60
N VAL A 111 -10.50 -0.96 6.93
CA VAL A 111 -10.20 -0.38 8.25
C VAL A 111 -10.94 0.95 8.45
N ARG A 112 -11.09 1.75 7.40
CA ARG A 112 -11.85 3.02 7.46
C ARG A 112 -13.32 2.80 7.82
N ARG A 113 -13.96 1.76 7.29
CA ARG A 113 -15.38 1.44 7.56
C ARG A 113 -15.67 1.14 9.02
N ILE A 114 -14.72 0.50 9.72
CA ILE A 114 -14.88 0.08 11.12
C ILE A 114 -14.24 1.06 12.12
N GLY A 115 -13.28 1.87 11.67
CA GLY A 115 -12.56 2.81 12.51
C GLY A 115 -13.18 4.21 12.54
N ASN A 116 -12.80 4.98 13.57
CA ASN A 116 -13.28 6.34 13.82
C ASN A 116 -12.17 7.41 13.71
N THR A 117 -10.99 7.07 13.19
CA THR A 117 -9.92 8.05 12.98
C THR A 117 -10.25 8.99 11.83
N THR A 118 -9.63 10.17 11.86
CA THR A 118 -9.87 11.22 10.86
C THR A 118 -9.15 10.94 9.54
N HIS A 119 -8.02 10.25 9.61
CA HIS A 119 -7.14 9.96 8.49
C HIS A 119 -6.74 8.48 8.50
N TYR A 120 -6.46 7.98 7.31
CA TYR A 120 -5.94 6.63 7.12
C TYR A 120 -4.78 6.68 6.16
N ALA A 121 -3.77 5.86 6.44
CA ALA A 121 -2.58 5.77 5.62
C ALA A 121 -2.27 4.33 5.28
N TRP A 122 -1.91 4.07 4.03
CA TRP A 122 -1.19 2.84 3.71
C TRP A 122 0.30 3.03 4.02
N ILE A 123 0.90 2.01 4.60
CA ILE A 123 2.35 1.93 4.76
C ILE A 123 2.81 0.49 4.51
N ASP A 124 3.72 0.31 3.56
CA ASP A 124 4.25 -1.02 3.24
C ASP A 124 4.88 -1.67 4.47
N PHE A 125 4.63 -2.97 4.66
CA PHE A 125 5.16 -3.73 5.80
C PHE A 125 6.69 -3.66 5.90
N ASN A 126 7.37 -3.55 4.74
CA ASN A 126 8.82 -3.48 4.64
C ASN A 126 9.33 -2.04 4.38
N ILE A 127 8.54 -0.99 4.60
CA ILE A 127 8.94 0.39 4.27
C ILE A 127 10.29 0.77 4.89
N CYS A 128 10.61 0.26 6.07
CA CYS A 128 11.88 0.55 6.75
C CYS A 128 13.11 0.08 5.95
N GLN A 129 12.95 -0.79 4.95
CA GLN A 129 14.05 -1.22 4.08
C GLN A 129 14.61 -0.07 3.21
N ILE A 130 13.81 0.97 2.96
CA ILE A 130 14.21 2.12 2.15
C ILE A 130 14.59 3.33 3.00
N PHE A 131 14.30 3.33 4.30
CA PHE A 131 14.67 4.44 5.16
C PHE A 131 16.18 4.48 5.40
N LEU A 132 16.76 5.65 5.20
CA LEU A 132 18.15 5.98 5.52
C LEU A 132 18.29 6.30 7.01
N ASN A 133 17.29 6.95 7.61
CA ASN A 133 17.23 7.28 9.04
C ASN A 133 15.93 6.76 9.68
N ILE A 134 15.92 5.49 10.08
CA ILE A 134 14.74 4.83 10.69
C ILE A 134 14.24 5.57 11.94
N PRO A 135 15.07 5.91 12.95
CA PRO A 135 14.59 6.61 14.15
C PRO A 135 13.87 7.92 13.85
N GLU A 136 14.41 8.74 12.93
CA GLU A 136 13.79 10.00 12.54
C GLU A 136 12.47 9.79 11.78
N CYS A 137 12.40 8.76 10.93
CA CYS A 137 11.16 8.41 10.24
C CYS A 137 10.07 7.96 11.23
N MET A 138 10.42 7.18 12.26
CA MET A 138 9.47 6.76 13.30
C MET A 138 8.98 7.95 14.12
N ASP A 139 9.88 8.86 14.51
CA ASP A 139 9.50 10.11 15.17
C ASP A 139 8.58 10.96 14.28
N TYR A 140 8.87 11.07 12.98
CA TYR A 140 8.01 11.82 12.08
C TYR A 140 6.60 11.23 12.00
N LEU A 141 6.48 9.91 11.80
CA LEU A 141 5.18 9.23 11.70
C LEU A 141 4.35 9.34 12.99
N SER A 142 5.01 9.36 14.15
CA SER A 142 4.35 9.40 15.45
C SER A 142 4.01 10.80 15.94
N THR A 143 4.83 11.82 15.63
CA THR A 143 4.69 13.14 16.26
C THR A 143 4.62 14.31 15.28
N LYS A 144 5.09 14.17 14.03
CA LYS A 144 5.25 15.32 13.10
C LYS A 144 4.38 15.25 11.85
N ILE A 145 3.78 14.11 11.55
CA ILE A 145 2.96 13.94 10.34
C ILE A 145 1.79 14.93 10.35
N ARG A 146 1.62 15.65 9.24
CA ARG A 146 0.54 16.63 9.09
C ARG A 146 -0.70 15.97 8.51
N LEU A 147 -1.78 15.98 9.30
CA LEU A 147 -3.07 15.41 8.92
C LEU A 147 -3.93 16.47 8.23
N LEU A 148 -3.72 16.63 6.93
CA LEU A 148 -4.38 17.62 6.09
C LEU A 148 -5.46 16.97 5.21
N PRO A 149 -6.55 17.68 4.87
CA PRO A 149 -7.55 17.19 3.93
C PRO A 149 -6.97 16.83 2.55
N GLY A 150 -7.59 15.88 1.87
CA GLY A 150 -7.16 15.35 0.58
C GLY A 150 -6.28 14.11 0.70
N LEU A 151 -6.22 13.35 -0.40
CA LEU A 151 -5.33 12.20 -0.53
C LEU A 151 -3.95 12.65 -1.01
N ARG A 152 -2.90 12.35 -0.25
CA ARG A 152 -1.50 12.63 -0.54
C ARG A 152 -0.75 11.37 -0.90
N ILE A 153 -0.01 11.42 -2.01
CA ILE A 153 0.77 10.29 -2.50
C ILE A 153 2.15 10.77 -2.96
N PRO A 154 3.24 10.16 -2.46
CA PRO A 154 4.60 10.43 -2.90
C PRO A 154 4.81 9.92 -4.32
N GLY A 155 5.66 10.60 -5.09
CA GLY A 155 6.14 10.04 -6.34
C GLY A 155 7.43 10.65 -6.87
N CYS A 156 8.10 9.88 -7.72
CA CYS A 156 9.38 10.23 -8.31
C CYS A 156 9.22 11.03 -9.60
N TRP A 157 8.19 10.74 -10.39
CA TRP A 157 8.02 11.30 -11.73
C TRP A 157 6.87 12.29 -11.79
N GLU A 158 7.04 13.36 -12.57
CA GLU A 158 5.95 14.29 -12.88
C GLU A 158 4.91 13.65 -13.81
N LYS A 159 3.71 14.25 -13.88
CA LYS A 159 2.53 13.68 -14.53
C LYS A 159 2.70 13.30 -16.00
N ASN A 160 3.57 13.99 -16.74
CA ASN A 160 3.73 13.80 -18.19
C ASN A 160 4.96 12.97 -18.58
N TYR A 161 5.73 12.47 -17.60
CA TYR A 161 6.85 11.59 -17.87
C TYR A 161 6.34 10.19 -18.22
N GLY A 162 6.92 9.50 -19.21
CA GLY A 162 6.71 8.06 -19.41
C GLY A 162 5.32 7.58 -19.89
N VAL A 163 4.45 8.47 -20.37
CA VAL A 163 3.04 8.17 -20.75
C VAL A 163 2.83 7.27 -21.99
N SER A 164 3.89 6.70 -22.56
CA SER A 164 3.79 5.84 -23.76
C SER A 164 3.33 4.41 -23.47
N ASP A 165 3.54 3.90 -22.25
CA ASP A 165 3.08 2.56 -21.84
C ASP A 165 2.72 2.54 -20.35
N PHE A 166 1.43 2.58 -20.06
CA PHE A 166 0.93 2.56 -18.68
C PHE A 166 1.07 1.20 -18.02
N PHE A 167 1.19 0.09 -18.74
CA PHE A 167 0.86 -1.21 -18.17
C PHE A 167 2.00 -2.22 -18.18
N ARG A 168 2.97 -2.10 -19.10
CA ARG A 168 4.04 -3.11 -19.24
C ARG A 168 5.35 -2.74 -18.54
N THR A 169 5.57 -1.47 -18.24
CA THR A 169 6.73 -1.01 -17.48
C THR A 169 6.29 -0.28 -16.24
N ILE A 170 6.92 -0.56 -15.10
CA ILE A 170 6.58 0.11 -13.85
C ILE A 170 6.72 1.63 -13.99
N HIS A 171 5.73 2.36 -13.47
CA HIS A 171 5.64 3.80 -13.63
C HIS A 171 5.73 4.53 -12.29
N TRP A 172 6.89 5.15 -12.01
CA TRP A 172 7.16 5.81 -10.71
C TRP A 172 6.57 7.22 -10.60
N ARG A 173 5.43 7.46 -11.27
CA ARG A 173 4.57 8.63 -10.98
C ARG A 173 4.20 8.66 -9.51
N PHE A 174 4.00 7.49 -8.92
CA PHE A 174 3.77 7.28 -7.50
C PHE A 174 4.75 6.21 -6.98
N CYS A 175 5.20 6.32 -5.73
CA CYS A 175 6.13 5.35 -5.14
C CYS A 175 5.46 4.06 -4.66
N GLY A 176 4.14 4.06 -4.44
CA GLY A 176 3.37 2.87 -4.02
C GLY A 176 3.49 2.47 -2.55
N GLY A 177 4.62 2.76 -1.90
CA GLY A 177 4.90 2.31 -0.53
C GLY A 177 4.19 3.07 0.60
N PHE A 178 3.61 4.23 0.28
CA PHE A 178 2.91 5.08 1.24
C PHE A 178 1.83 5.91 0.55
N PHE A 179 0.71 6.13 1.23
CA PHE A 179 -0.23 7.22 0.94
C PHE A 179 -1.02 7.55 2.20
N ILE A 180 -1.56 8.77 2.29
CA ILE A 180 -2.39 9.20 3.42
C ILE A 180 -3.54 10.08 2.94
N GLY A 181 -4.73 9.89 3.50
CA GLY A 181 -5.88 10.73 3.18
C GLY A 181 -6.89 10.81 4.32
N ASP A 182 -7.71 11.85 4.28
CA ASP A 182 -8.91 11.93 5.13
C ASP A 182 -9.95 10.88 4.70
N ARG A 183 -10.94 10.64 5.57
CA ARG A 183 -11.98 9.62 5.35
C ARG A 183 -12.68 9.74 3.99
N ALA A 184 -13.02 10.95 3.56
CA ALA A 184 -13.77 11.15 2.31
C ALA A 184 -12.87 10.84 1.11
N SER A 185 -11.62 11.30 1.15
CA SER A 185 -10.65 11.05 0.09
C SER A 185 -10.30 9.56 -0.08
N ILE A 186 -10.20 8.81 1.02
CA ILE A 186 -9.98 7.34 0.96
C ILE A 186 -11.17 6.62 0.35
N GLN A 187 -12.39 6.98 0.78
CA GLN A 187 -13.62 6.40 0.22
C GLN A 187 -13.75 6.69 -1.28
N GLU A 188 -13.46 7.93 -1.70
CA GLU A 188 -13.49 8.32 -3.11
C GLU A 188 -12.48 7.51 -3.93
N MET A 189 -11.22 7.42 -3.45
CA MET A 189 -10.18 6.61 -4.10
C MET A 189 -10.62 5.16 -4.26
N TYR A 190 -11.16 4.54 -3.20
CA TYR A 190 -11.68 3.19 -3.24
C TYR A 190 -12.79 3.03 -4.29
N ASN A 191 -13.78 3.93 -4.30
CA ASN A 191 -14.91 3.86 -5.22
C ASN A 191 -14.46 3.96 -6.69
N ILE A 192 -13.56 4.90 -7.00
CA ILE A 192 -12.98 5.04 -8.34
C ILE A 192 -12.21 3.77 -8.70
N TYR A 193 -11.32 3.32 -7.81
CA TYR A 193 -10.46 2.19 -8.08
C TYR A 193 -11.27 0.90 -8.31
N ARG A 194 -12.27 0.61 -7.48
CA ARG A 194 -13.15 -0.57 -7.63
C ARG A 194 -13.96 -0.54 -8.93
N ARG A 195 -14.40 0.66 -9.35
CA ARG A 195 -15.14 0.82 -10.61
C ARG A 195 -14.27 0.51 -11.83
N GLU A 196 -12.99 0.88 -11.79
CA GLU A 196 -12.11 0.80 -12.96
C GLU A 196 -11.22 -0.45 -12.99
N PHE A 197 -10.80 -0.99 -11.84
CA PHE A 197 -9.77 -2.03 -11.74
C PHE A 197 -10.05 -3.24 -12.63
N LYS A 198 -11.21 -3.88 -12.46
CA LYS A 198 -11.62 -5.04 -13.26
C LYS A 198 -11.69 -4.70 -14.76
N ASN A 199 -12.18 -3.50 -15.11
CA ASN A 199 -12.29 -3.07 -16.50
C ASN A 199 -10.92 -2.86 -17.14
N ILE A 200 -9.96 -2.32 -16.39
CA ILE A 200 -8.58 -2.14 -16.84
C ILE A 200 -7.93 -3.50 -17.10
N VAL A 201 -7.99 -4.42 -16.12
CA VAL A 201 -7.40 -5.77 -16.26
C VAL A 201 -8.01 -6.52 -17.44
N LYS A 202 -9.33 -6.44 -17.61
CA LYS A 202 -10.04 -7.10 -18.72
C LYS A 202 -9.71 -6.48 -20.09
N THR A 203 -9.73 -5.15 -20.19
CA THR A 203 -9.54 -4.44 -21.47
C THR A 203 -8.11 -4.55 -21.99
N HIS A 204 -7.14 -4.53 -21.07
CA HIS A 204 -5.72 -4.57 -21.42
C HIS A 204 -5.11 -5.98 -21.29
N GLU A 205 -5.90 -6.96 -20.84
CA GLU A 205 -5.49 -8.36 -20.62
C GLU A 205 -4.20 -8.48 -19.80
N ILE A 206 -4.04 -7.58 -18.82
CA ILE A 206 -2.83 -7.45 -18.02
C ILE A 206 -3.14 -7.04 -16.58
N LEU A 207 -2.54 -7.76 -15.64
CA LEU A 207 -2.52 -7.41 -14.22
C LEU A 207 -1.17 -6.74 -13.92
N THR A 208 -1.17 -5.40 -13.89
CA THR A 208 0.04 -4.59 -13.68
C THR A 208 0.23 -4.17 -12.22
N TRP A 209 1.27 -3.38 -11.93
CA TRP A 209 1.48 -2.75 -10.61
C TRP A 209 0.36 -1.75 -10.29
N GLU A 210 0.07 -1.57 -9.01
CA GLU A 210 -0.94 -0.64 -8.53
C GLU A 210 -0.62 0.81 -8.90
N VAL A 211 0.65 1.20 -8.85
CA VAL A 211 1.09 2.57 -9.19
C VAL A 211 0.86 2.90 -10.66
N ASN A 212 0.87 1.88 -11.52
CA ASN A 212 0.54 2.01 -12.93
C ASN A 212 -0.95 2.27 -13.14
N ILE A 213 -1.81 1.56 -12.40
CA ILE A 213 -3.26 1.83 -12.40
C ILE A 213 -3.54 3.22 -11.84
N TRP A 214 -2.89 3.61 -10.74
CA TRP A 214 -3.01 4.95 -10.17
C TRP A 214 -2.62 6.03 -11.18
N HIS A 215 -1.52 5.83 -11.90
CA HIS A 215 -1.08 6.75 -12.94
C HIS A 215 -2.10 6.84 -14.08
N TYR A 216 -2.64 5.72 -14.54
CA TYR A 216 -3.70 5.69 -15.55
C TYR A 216 -4.93 6.51 -15.11
N LEU A 217 -5.38 6.34 -13.87
CA LEU A 217 -6.53 7.08 -13.31
C LEU A 217 -6.25 8.59 -13.21
N ASP A 218 -5.05 8.99 -12.76
CA ASP A 218 -4.62 10.39 -12.70
C ASP A 218 -4.52 11.02 -14.10
N ALA A 219 -3.92 10.31 -15.06
CA ALA A 219 -3.72 10.77 -16.44
C ALA A 219 -5.06 10.98 -17.17
N HIS A 220 -6.07 10.14 -16.91
CA HIS A 220 -7.41 10.25 -17.50
C HIS A 220 -8.38 11.13 -16.69
N HIS A 221 -7.88 11.88 -15.71
CA HIS A 221 -8.67 12.81 -14.87
C HIS A 221 -9.83 12.15 -14.11
N LEU A 222 -9.77 10.84 -13.88
CA LEU A 222 -10.75 10.10 -13.10
C LEU A 222 -10.57 10.33 -11.60
N TRP A 223 -9.40 10.83 -11.22
CA TRP A 223 -8.95 11.02 -9.84
C TRP A 223 -7.95 12.17 -9.78
N LYS A 224 -7.87 12.87 -8.63
CA LYS A 224 -7.03 14.07 -8.43
C LYS A 224 -6.28 14.01 -7.10
N PRO A 225 -5.24 13.15 -6.95
CA PRO A 225 -4.44 13.12 -5.74
C PRO A 225 -3.58 14.37 -5.61
N ILE A 226 -3.23 14.72 -4.38
CA ILE A 226 -2.18 15.68 -4.07
C ILE A 226 -0.85 14.94 -4.15
N TRP A 227 -0.18 15.05 -5.28
CA TRP A 227 1.16 14.52 -5.45
C TRP A 227 2.19 15.40 -4.74
N TYR A 228 3.17 14.78 -4.11
CA TYR A 228 4.38 15.46 -3.63
C TYR A 228 5.62 14.72 -4.10
N SER A 229 6.65 15.52 -4.41
CA SER A 229 7.94 15.00 -4.88
C SER A 229 8.62 14.21 -3.78
N ALA A 230 8.98 12.97 -4.08
CA ALA A 230 9.66 12.06 -3.18
C ALA A 230 10.47 11.02 -3.97
N ASP A 231 11.21 10.20 -3.25
CA ASP A 231 11.91 9.03 -3.77
C ASP A 231 11.74 7.85 -2.81
N HIS A 232 12.29 6.69 -3.16
CA HIS A 232 12.33 5.48 -2.33
C HIS A 232 13.38 5.63 -1.22
N ASN A 233 13.19 6.64 -0.38
CA ASN A 233 13.97 6.95 0.81
C ASN A 233 13.09 7.67 1.85
N ASP A 234 13.68 8.30 2.86
CA ASP A 234 12.99 9.03 3.94
C ASP A 234 11.97 10.07 3.44
N SER A 235 12.13 10.61 2.22
CA SER A 235 11.20 11.58 1.63
C SER A 235 9.81 11.00 1.34
N ILE A 236 9.67 9.67 1.24
CA ILE A 236 8.41 9.01 0.90
C ILE A 236 7.29 9.31 1.90
N ILE A 237 7.60 9.65 3.15
CA ILE A 237 6.62 9.98 4.20
C ILE A 237 6.47 11.48 4.44
N ARG A 238 7.23 12.35 3.76
CA ARG A 238 7.33 13.79 4.09
C ARG A 238 6.25 14.63 3.38
N CYS A 239 4.99 14.38 3.72
CA CYS A 239 3.81 15.01 3.11
C CYS A 239 3.31 16.28 3.84
#